data_AF-A0A536WQN2-F1
#
_entry.id   AF-A0A536WQN2-F1
#
_cell.length_a   1.000
_cell.length_b   1.000
_cell.length_c   1.000
_cell.angle_alpha   90.00
_cell.angle_beta   90.00
_cell.angle_gamma   90.00
#
_symmetry.space_group_name_H-M   'P 1'
#
loop_
_entity.id
_entity.type
_entity.pdbx_description
1 polymer ?
#
loop_
_entity_poly.entity_id
_entity_poly.type
_entity_poly.pdbx_seq_one_letter_code
_entity_poly.pdbx_strand_id
1 'polypeptide(L)'
;RLAAEGISSRVVSMASWDIFEHQTAEYRASVLPPMVTARVAVEQASTFGWERYVGANGIVIGMQTFGASAPLKALLQQFGFTVDKVVSAAKEVLRRSRS
;
A
#
# COMPACT_ATOMS: atom_id res chain seq x y z
N ARG A 1 -10.28 1.51 11.97
CA ARG A 1 -10.69 0.08 11.87
C ARG A 1 -9.58 -0.83 12.39
N LEU A 2 -8.40 -0.88 11.77
CA LEU A 2 -7.28 -1.72 12.24
C LEU A 2 -6.87 -1.50 13.71
N ALA A 3 -6.68 -0.25 14.13
CA ALA A 3 -6.32 0.06 15.52
C ALA A 3 -7.39 -0.40 16.54
N ALA A 4 -8.67 -0.33 16.18
CA ALA A 4 -9.77 -0.80 17.04
C ALA A 4 -9.78 -2.33 17.20
N GLU A 5 -9.11 -3.05 16.30
CA GLU A 5 -8.90 -4.50 16.37
C GLU A 5 -7.53 -4.86 16.99
N GLY A 6 -6.83 -3.90 17.60
CA GLY A 6 -5.52 -4.11 18.23
C GLY A 6 -4.36 -4.26 17.25
N ILE A 7 -4.56 -3.96 15.97
CA ILE A 7 -3.50 -4.02 14.96
C ILE A 7 -2.74 -2.69 14.97
N SER A 8 -1.46 -2.73 15.38
CA SER A 8 -0.54 -1.60 15.22
C SER A 8 -0.27 -1.37 13.74
N SER A 9 -0.59 -0.16 13.26
CA SER A 9 -0.45 0.23 11.85
C SER A 9 0.26 1.57 11.73
N ARG A 10 1.09 1.72 10.70
CA ARG A 10 1.73 2.99 10.33
C ARG A 10 1.27 3.41 8.94
N VAL A 11 1.02 4.70 8.77
CA VAL A 11 0.75 5.31 7.46
C VAL A 11 1.99 6.09 7.03
N VAL A 12 2.43 5.88 5.80
CA VAL A 12 3.57 6.58 5.19
C VAL A 12 3.09 7.23 3.90
N SER A 13 3.34 8.54 3.75
CA SER A 13 3.12 9.24 2.49
C SER A 13 4.41 9.21 1.66
N MET A 14 4.36 8.65 0.45
CA MET A 14 5.49 8.60 -0.49
C MET A 14 5.24 9.51 -1.69
N ALA A 15 5.28 10.82 -1.47
CA ALA A 15 4.98 11.82 -2.51
C ALA A 15 6.03 11.86 -3.65
N SER A 16 7.28 11.52 -3.36
CA SER A 16 8.35 11.41 -4.36
C SER A 16 9.27 10.25 -4.02
N TRP A 17 9.32 9.26 -4.91
CA TRP A 17 10.22 8.11 -4.77
C TRP A 17 11.67 8.54 -4.93
N ASP A 18 11.94 9.45 -5.88
CA ASP A 18 13.29 9.95 -6.13
C ASP A 18 13.89 10.60 -4.87
N ILE A 19 13.14 11.51 -4.23
CA ILE A 19 13.60 12.16 -3.00
C ILE A 19 13.78 11.13 -1.89
N PHE A 20 12.89 10.14 -1.77
CA PHE A 20 12.99 9.08 -0.76
C PHE A 20 14.22 8.20 -0.96
N GLU A 21 14.55 7.83 -2.19
CA GLU A 21 15.72 7.00 -2.51
C GLU A 21 17.04 7.73 -2.29
N HIS A 22 17.07 9.05 -2.44
CA HIS A 22 18.23 9.87 -2.11
C HIS A 22 18.46 10.04 -0.59
N GLN A 23 17.53 9.60 0.26
CA GLN A 23 17.72 9.64 1.70
C GLN A 23 18.70 8.55 2.18
N THR A 24 19.29 8.78 3.36
CA THR A 24 20.20 7.81 3.97
C THR A 24 19.52 6.46 4.22
N ALA A 25 20.33 5.39 4.29
CA ALA A 25 19.80 4.05 4.55
C ALA A 25 19.08 3.98 5.90
N GLU A 26 19.58 4.70 6.91
CA GLU A 26 19.00 4.80 8.24
C GLU A 26 17.62 5.48 8.19
N TYR A 27 17.49 6.56 7.42
CA TYR A 27 16.20 7.24 7.26
C TYR A 27 15.19 6.32 6.57
N ARG A 28 15.57 5.68 5.45
CA ARG A 28 14.69 4.75 4.74
C ARG A 28 14.27 3.58 5.62
N ALA A 29 15.18 3.03 6.43
CA ALA A 29 14.87 1.98 7.41
C ALA A 29 13.99 2.47 8.56
N SER A 30 14.10 3.74 8.97
CA SER A 30 13.22 4.32 10.00
C SER A 30 11.77 4.44 9.52
N VAL A 31 11.58 4.78 8.23
CA VAL A 31 10.27 4.92 7.59
C VAL A 31 9.67 3.57 7.23
N LEU A 32 10.46 2.71 6.57
CA LEU A 32 10.11 1.37 6.11
C LEU A 32 11.01 0.31 6.77
N PRO A 33 10.82 -0.02 8.06
CA PRO A 33 11.65 -1.00 8.75
C PRO A 33 11.69 -2.33 8.02
N PRO A 34 12.87 -2.90 7.74
CA PRO A 34 13.00 -4.13 6.95
C PRO A 34 12.31 -5.32 7.61
N MET A 35 12.24 -5.32 8.95
CA MET A 35 11.53 -6.35 9.73
C MET A 35 10.00 -6.29 9.62
N VAL A 36 9.44 -5.19 9.11
CA VAL A 36 8.01 -5.05 8.85
C VAL A 36 7.76 -5.34 7.38
N THR A 37 7.50 -6.61 7.07
CA THR A 37 7.20 -7.10 5.71
C THR A 37 5.72 -6.99 5.36
N ALA A 38 4.87 -6.75 6.37
CA ALA A 38 3.44 -6.58 6.19
C ALA A 38 3.10 -5.18 5.65
N ARG A 39 3.18 -4.99 4.33
CA ARG A 39 3.00 -3.68 3.66
C ARG A 39 1.85 -3.68 2.64
N VAL A 40 1.10 -2.59 2.64
CA VAL A 40 0.07 -2.30 1.63
C VAL A 40 0.36 -0.95 0.99
N ALA A 41 0.53 -0.92 -0.33
CA ALA A 41 0.59 0.31 -1.11
C ALA A 41 -0.78 0.64 -1.69
N VAL A 42 -1.15 1.92 -1.71
CA VAL A 42 -2.44 2.38 -2.23
C VAL A 42 -2.22 3.59 -3.12
N GLU A 43 -2.52 3.45 -4.40
CA GLU A 43 -2.36 4.54 -5.37
C GLU A 43 -3.38 4.43 -6.51
N GLN A 44 -4.06 5.53 -6.85
CA GLN A 44 -4.99 5.58 -7.98
C GLN A 44 -4.26 5.72 -9.33
N ALA A 45 -3.24 4.89 -9.54
CA ALA A 45 -2.43 4.85 -10.74
C ALA A 45 -1.87 3.42 -10.95
N SER A 46 -0.88 3.29 -11.82
CA SER A 46 -0.21 2.02 -12.09
C SER A 46 0.35 1.42 -10.81
N THR A 47 0.19 0.10 -10.64
CA THR A 47 0.81 -0.63 -9.54
C THR A 47 2.29 -0.91 -9.77
N PHE A 48 2.80 -0.65 -10.98
CA PHE A 48 4.17 -0.98 -11.38
C PHE A 48 5.20 -0.19 -10.57
N GLY A 49 6.20 -0.88 -10.03
CA GLY A 49 7.26 -0.32 -9.20
C GLY A 49 6.98 -0.39 -7.70
N TRP A 50 5.72 -0.46 -7.27
CA TRP A 50 5.37 -0.55 -5.84
C TRP A 50 5.85 -1.86 -5.20
N GLU A 51 6.06 -2.92 -5.99
CA GLU A 51 6.66 -4.18 -5.54
C GLU A 51 8.02 -3.99 -4.85
N ARG A 52 8.76 -2.93 -5.23
CA ARG A 52 10.05 -2.56 -4.61
C ARG A 52 9.90 -2.18 -3.13
N TYR A 53 8.77 -1.56 -2.77
CA TYR A 53 8.52 -1.09 -1.42
C TYR A 53 7.68 -2.05 -0.59
N VAL A 54 6.71 -2.74 -1.20
CA VAL A 54 5.84 -3.66 -0.47
C VAL A 54 6.44 -5.05 -0.29
N GLY A 55 7.39 -5.45 -1.16
CA GLY A 55 8.06 -6.74 -1.11
C GLY A 55 7.14 -7.93 -1.46
N ALA A 56 7.68 -9.15 -1.35
CA ALA A 56 7.03 -10.38 -1.82
C ALA A 56 5.69 -10.70 -1.12
N ASN A 57 5.55 -10.30 0.15
CA ASN A 57 4.33 -10.56 0.94
C ASN A 57 3.33 -9.39 0.87
N GLY A 58 3.69 -8.30 0.20
CA GLY A 58 2.91 -7.08 0.15
C GLY A 58 1.72 -7.14 -0.82
N ILE A 59 0.80 -6.19 -0.66
CA ILE A 59 -0.31 -5.98 -1.60
C ILE A 59 -0.26 -4.55 -2.13
N VAL A 60 -0.49 -4.38 -3.42
CA VAL A 60 -0.66 -3.07 -4.06
C VAL A 60 -2.12 -2.91 -4.49
N ILE A 61 -2.78 -1.90 -3.96
CA ILE A 61 -4.11 -1.47 -4.40
C ILE A 61 -3.90 -0.32 -5.38
N GLY A 62 -4.03 -0.63 -6.67
CA GLY A 62 -3.97 0.38 -7.72
C GLY A 62 -4.79 0.02 -8.95
N MET A 63 -4.61 0.80 -10.01
CA MET A 63 -5.29 0.60 -11.29
C MET A 63 -4.49 -0.39 -12.15
N GLN A 64 -5.15 -1.44 -12.64
CA GLN A 64 -4.55 -2.47 -13.52
C GLN A 64 -4.94 -2.29 -15.00
N THR A 65 -5.88 -1.40 -15.31
CA THR A 65 -6.37 -1.13 -16.65
C THR A 65 -6.31 0.36 -16.94
N PHE A 66 -6.15 0.72 -18.21
CA PHE A 66 -6.44 2.08 -18.66
C PHE A 66 -7.90 2.41 -18.28
N GLY A 67 -8.15 3.64 -17.85
CA GLY A 67 -9.46 4.05 -17.33
C GLY A 67 -10.61 3.69 -18.28
N ALA A 68 -11.80 3.45 -17.72
CA ALA A 68 -13.03 3.35 -18.50
C ALA A 68 -13.69 4.73 -18.56
N SER A 69 -14.31 5.08 -19.68
CA SER A 69 -15.13 6.29 -19.79
C SER A 69 -16.39 6.14 -18.93
N ALA A 70 -16.30 6.49 -17.65
CA ALA A 70 -17.39 6.39 -16.70
C ALA A 70 -17.26 7.46 -15.60
N PRO A 71 -18.35 7.80 -14.88
CA PRO A 71 -18.31 8.79 -13.81
C PRO A 71 -17.34 8.38 -12.69
N LEU A 72 -16.54 9.32 -12.19
CA LEU A 72 -15.49 9.11 -11.17
C LEU A 72 -15.98 8.31 -9.95
N LYS A 73 -17.23 8.51 -9.52
CA LYS A 73 -17.84 7.81 -8.39
C LYS A 73 -18.05 6.30 -8.65
N ALA A 74 -18.37 5.92 -9.90
CA ALA A 74 -18.50 4.53 -10.33
C ALA A 74 -17.11 3.88 -10.50
N LEU A 75 -16.13 4.63 -10.99
CA LEU A 75 -14.74 4.19 -11.10
C LEU A 75 -14.10 3.94 -9.73
N LEU A 76 -14.32 4.81 -8.74
CA LEU A 76 -13.81 4.62 -7.37
C LEU A 76 -14.34 3.35 -6.69
N GLN A 77 -15.62 3.01 -6.91
CA GLN A 77 -16.20 1.75 -6.44
C GLN A 77 -15.66 0.53 -7.23
N GLN A 78 -15.53 0.63 -8.55
CA GLN A 78 -15.04 -0.47 -9.37
C GLN A 78 -13.54 -0.76 -9.21
N PHE A 79 -12.71 0.27 -9.02
CA PHE A 79 -11.27 0.09 -8.81
C PHE A 79 -10.92 -0.27 -7.36
N GLY A 80 -11.89 -0.16 -6.44
CA GLY A 80 -11.77 -0.68 -5.08
C GLY A 80 -10.95 0.20 -4.15
N PHE A 81 -10.94 1.51 -4.35
CA PHE A 81 -10.35 2.46 -3.40
C PHE A 81 -11.32 2.72 -2.24
N THR A 82 -11.68 1.65 -1.53
CA THR A 82 -12.57 1.69 -0.38
C THR A 82 -11.80 1.37 0.90
N VAL A 83 -12.27 1.93 2.02
CA VAL A 83 -11.73 1.63 3.34
C VAL A 83 -11.77 0.12 3.62
N ASP A 84 -12.84 -0.56 3.22
CA ASP A 84 -12.99 -2.01 3.36
C ASP A 84 -11.90 -2.80 2.62
N LYS A 85 -11.57 -2.42 1.38
CA LYS A 85 -10.52 -3.12 0.61
C LYS A 85 -9.15 -2.92 1.23
N VAL A 86 -8.82 -1.72 1.69
CA VAL A 86 -7.54 -1.44 2.38
C VAL A 86 -7.43 -2.23 3.68
N VAL A 87 -8.50 -2.28 4.47
CA VAL A 87 -8.53 -3.06 5.72
C VAL A 87 -8.39 -4.55 5.45
N SER A 88 -9.09 -5.08 4.45
CA SER A 88 -8.99 -6.49 4.04
C SER A 88 -7.57 -6.84 3.58
N ALA A 89 -6.97 -6.01 2.73
CA ALA A 89 -5.59 -6.19 2.27
C ALA A 89 -4.58 -6.15 3.42
N ALA A 90 -4.73 -5.22 4.36
CA ALA A 90 -3.85 -5.13 5.51
C ALA A 90 -3.91 -6.38 6.39
N LYS A 91 -5.10 -6.94 6.62
CA LYS A 91 -5.28 -8.19 7.37
C LYS A 91 -4.66 -9.39 6.65
N GLU A 92 -4.86 -9.49 5.34
CA GLU A 92 -4.31 -10.59 4.54
C GLU A 92 -2.78 -10.55 4.51
N VAL A 93 -2.19 -9.38 4.31
CA VAL A 93 -0.73 -9.20 4.33
C VAL A 93 -0.15 -9.51 5.71
N LEU A 94 -0.84 -9.12 6.78
CA LEU A 94 -0.44 -9.45 8.15
C LEU A 94 -0.44 -10.97 8.40
N ARG A 95 -1.43 -11.70 7.85
CA ARG A 95 -1.50 -13.16 7.93
C ARG A 95 -0.34 -13.82 7.17
N ARG A 96 -0.02 -13.36 5.96
CA ARG A 96 1.08 -13.88 5.13
C ARG A 96 2.45 -13.66 5.78
N SER A 97 2.64 -12.51 6.42
CA SER A 97 3.93 -12.11 6.99
C SER A 97 4.27 -12.79 8.32
N ARG A 98 3.32 -13.51 8.91
CA ARG A 98 3.49 -14.29 10.15
C ARG A 98 3.75 -15.78 9.90
N SER A 99 3.71 -16.21 8.64
CA SER A 99 3.85 -17.61 8.23
C SER A 99 5.27 -17.97 7.80
#